data_AF-I0K1H4-F1
#
_entry.id   AF-I0K1H4-F1
#
_cell.length_a   1.000
_cell.length_b   1.000
_cell.length_c   1.000
_cell.angle_alpha   90.00
_cell.angle_beta   90.00
_cell.angle_gamma   90.00
#
_symmetry.space_group_name_H-M   'P 1'
#
loop_
_entity.id
_entity.type
_entity.pdbx_description
1 polymer ?
#
loop_
_entity_poly.entity_id
_entity_poly.type
_entity_poly.pdbx_seq_one_letter_code
_entity_poly.pdbx_strand_id
1 'polypeptide(L)'
;MQPSSSKQLDSKTQLIRCPACGHSQVESRWALSTICKKCFHYIGLATKKNSVPFFPSVPSKTREITCPYCQNSQKIYAQALSVGCAFCGAYLYVENLCLKGKIKRKISTLGDIDFEAGSEYAGATVQGRKIRIRGIMQCSFKATEEVEFCSQSVVKGIVVAPRVIVNRFASAKVKEVIAYELTVKGQLECETIIARDFLKIESFGMITTKKMLTNRLVAELFSRLEADFETYSLLARDIQKNGIELGEERLFLT
;
A
#
# COMPACT_ATOMS: atom_id res chain seq x y z
N MET A 1 64.87 -0.66 11.87
CA MET A 1 65.07 -0.30 10.45
C MET A 1 64.24 -1.26 9.60
N GLN A 2 63.21 -0.73 8.91
CA GLN A 2 62.56 -1.35 7.73
C GLN A 2 63.53 -1.30 6.53
N PRO A 3 63.37 -2.13 5.46
CA PRO A 3 62.29 -2.03 4.46
C PRO A 3 61.66 -3.40 4.09
N SER A 4 60.33 -3.55 4.08
CA SER A 4 59.39 -3.28 2.97
C SER A 4 59.65 -4.10 1.69
N SER A 5 59.09 -5.31 1.61
CA SER A 5 58.85 -6.01 0.34
C SER A 5 57.41 -5.74 -0.10
N SER A 6 57.22 -4.62 -0.79
CA SER A 6 56.01 -4.33 -1.54
C SER A 6 55.95 -5.27 -2.75
N LYS A 7 55.18 -6.37 -2.64
CA LYS A 7 54.81 -7.15 -3.82
C LYS A 7 54.04 -6.23 -4.77
N GLN A 8 54.67 -5.90 -5.88
CA GLN A 8 54.12 -5.09 -6.97
C GLN A 8 52.81 -5.74 -7.43
N LEU A 9 51.70 -4.99 -7.35
CA LEU A 9 50.45 -5.44 -7.95
C LEU A 9 50.61 -5.38 -9.47
N ASP A 10 50.53 -6.53 -10.14
CA ASP A 10 50.41 -6.59 -11.59
C ASP A 10 49.10 -5.93 -12.03
N SER A 11 49.08 -5.34 -13.23
CA SER A 11 47.92 -4.66 -13.84
C SER A 11 46.64 -5.51 -13.95
N LYS A 12 46.77 -6.84 -13.77
CA LYS A 12 45.69 -7.83 -13.82
C LYS A 12 45.07 -8.14 -12.45
N THR A 13 45.65 -7.64 -11.35
CA THR A 13 45.24 -7.95 -9.98
C THR A 13 44.83 -6.69 -9.22
N GLN A 14 43.96 -6.85 -8.22
CA GLN A 14 43.54 -5.78 -7.32
C GLN A 14 43.53 -6.28 -5.87
N LEU A 15 43.94 -5.42 -4.95
CA LEU A 15 43.85 -5.68 -3.52
C LEU A 15 42.45 -5.29 -3.04
N ILE A 16 41.76 -6.24 -2.41
CA ILE A 16 40.42 -6.02 -1.86
C ILE A 16 40.45 -6.21 -0.34
N ARG A 17 39.58 -5.48 0.37
CA ARG A 17 39.37 -5.66 1.82
C ARG A 17 37.99 -6.26 2.06
N CYS A 18 37.95 -7.32 2.87
CA CYS A 18 36.71 -7.96 3.27
C CYS A 18 35.86 -7.01 4.14
N PRO A 19 34.59 -6.75 3.81
CA PRO A 19 33.72 -5.88 4.61
C PRO A 19 33.32 -6.50 5.95
N ALA A 20 33.35 -7.83 6.09
CA ALA A 20 32.93 -8.53 7.30
C ALA A 20 34.05 -8.65 8.35
N CYS A 21 35.30 -8.87 7.93
CA CYS A 21 36.41 -9.14 8.87
C CYS A 21 37.67 -8.28 8.67
N GLY A 22 37.67 -7.36 7.70
CA GLY A 22 38.80 -6.48 7.42
C GLY A 22 40.03 -7.14 6.76
N HIS A 23 39.99 -8.46 6.52
CA HIS A 23 41.09 -9.18 5.87
C HIS A 23 41.35 -8.64 4.45
N SER A 24 42.63 -8.41 4.12
CA SER A 24 43.05 -7.95 2.79
C SER A 24 43.53 -9.14 1.96
N GLN A 25 42.98 -9.29 0.75
CA GLN A 25 43.36 -10.37 -0.18
C GLN A 25 43.50 -9.83 -1.60
N VAL A 26 44.35 -10.48 -2.40
CA VAL A 26 44.58 -10.13 -3.81
C VAL A 26 43.68 -10.99 -4.69
N GLU A 27 42.94 -10.33 -5.57
CA GLU A 27 41.99 -10.96 -6.49
C GLU A 27 42.21 -10.45 -7.91
N SER A 28 41.66 -11.16 -8.89
CA SER A 28 41.69 -10.69 -10.28
C SER A 28 40.89 -9.40 -10.44
N ARG A 29 41.39 -8.48 -11.27
CA ARG A 29 40.66 -7.25 -11.65
C ARG A 29 39.40 -7.55 -12.45
N TRP A 30 39.31 -8.73 -13.06
CA TRP A 30 38.15 -9.19 -13.82
C TRP A 30 37.21 -10.10 -13.02
N ALA A 31 37.51 -10.38 -11.76
CA ALA A 31 36.60 -11.17 -10.92
C ALA A 31 35.32 -10.36 -10.65
N LEU A 32 34.15 -10.96 -10.93
CA LEU A 32 32.85 -10.37 -10.61
C LEU A 32 32.52 -10.46 -9.12
N SER A 33 33.04 -11.51 -8.47
CA SER A 33 32.91 -11.75 -7.05
C SER A 33 34.03 -12.65 -6.55
N THR A 34 34.19 -12.72 -5.24
CA THR A 34 35.12 -13.63 -4.57
C THR A 34 34.59 -14.00 -3.19
N ILE A 35 35.26 -14.95 -2.53
CA ILE A 35 34.95 -15.36 -1.16
C ILE A 35 36.13 -14.97 -0.27
N CYS A 36 35.83 -14.43 0.91
CA CYS A 36 36.88 -14.08 1.86
C CYS A 36 37.63 -15.34 2.32
N LYS A 37 38.96 -15.35 2.15
CA LYS A 37 39.82 -16.49 2.54
C LYS A 37 39.94 -16.69 4.06
N LYS A 38 39.46 -15.72 4.86
CA LYS A 38 39.48 -15.78 6.33
C LYS A 38 38.12 -16.13 6.94
N CYS A 39 37.04 -15.49 6.50
CA CYS A 39 35.71 -15.65 7.11
C CYS A 39 34.65 -16.23 6.17
N PHE A 40 35.03 -16.62 4.94
CA PHE A 40 34.14 -17.18 3.92
C PHE A 40 32.96 -16.28 3.52
N HIS A 41 32.97 -15.01 3.90
CA HIS A 41 31.97 -14.04 3.46
C HIS A 41 32.08 -13.79 1.96
N TYR A 42 30.95 -13.77 1.26
CA TYR A 42 30.86 -13.46 -0.17
C TYR A 42 31.09 -11.96 -0.43
N ILE A 43 31.93 -11.61 -1.40
CA ILE A 43 32.30 -10.23 -1.73
C ILE A 43 32.05 -9.99 -3.22
N GLY A 44 31.15 -9.05 -3.54
CA GLY A 44 30.93 -8.58 -4.92
C GLY A 44 31.99 -7.56 -5.34
N LEU A 45 32.62 -7.76 -6.50
CA LEU A 45 33.75 -6.96 -7.00
C LEU A 45 33.42 -6.13 -8.26
N ALA A 46 32.15 -6.11 -8.68
CA ALA A 46 31.71 -5.38 -9.87
C ALA A 46 32.14 -3.91 -9.84
N THR A 47 32.96 -3.51 -10.82
CA THR A 47 33.43 -2.14 -11.04
C THR A 47 32.24 -1.21 -11.24
N LYS A 48 32.12 -0.20 -10.37
CA LYS A 48 31.10 0.84 -10.36
C LYS A 48 30.86 1.46 -11.75
N LYS A 49 29.76 1.11 -12.41
CA LYS A 49 28.87 2.13 -12.98
C LYS A 49 27.97 2.56 -11.82
N ASN A 50 27.83 3.86 -11.60
CA ASN A 50 26.91 4.43 -10.63
C ASN A 50 25.48 3.94 -10.91
N SER A 51 25.10 2.87 -10.24
CA SER A 51 23.71 2.58 -9.93
C SER A 51 23.69 2.36 -8.43
N VAL A 52 22.95 3.24 -7.75
CA VAL A 52 22.39 2.99 -6.42
C VAL A 52 22.06 1.51 -6.30
N PRO A 53 22.37 0.81 -5.19
CA PRO A 53 21.90 -0.55 -5.00
C PRO A 53 20.37 -0.52 -4.90
N PHE A 54 19.73 -0.55 -6.06
CA PHE A 54 18.41 -1.09 -6.20
C PHE A 54 18.61 -2.57 -5.91
N PHE A 55 18.44 -2.96 -4.65
CA PHE A 55 18.00 -4.31 -4.38
C PHE A 55 16.62 -4.38 -5.05
N PRO A 56 16.43 -5.07 -6.19
CA PRO A 56 15.09 -5.55 -6.48
C PRO A 56 14.77 -6.42 -5.26
N SER A 57 13.83 -5.96 -4.43
CA SER A 57 13.25 -6.81 -3.41
C SER A 57 12.88 -8.10 -4.13
N VAL A 58 13.54 -9.21 -3.78
CA VAL A 58 13.16 -10.52 -4.31
C VAL A 58 11.67 -10.61 -3.99
N PRO A 59 10.77 -10.69 -4.99
CA PRO A 59 9.35 -10.69 -4.73
C PRO A 59 9.10 -11.83 -3.76
N SER A 60 8.61 -11.49 -2.57
CA SER A 60 8.42 -12.47 -1.52
C SER A 60 7.52 -13.55 -2.11
N LYS A 61 8.01 -14.79 -2.17
CA LYS A 61 7.26 -15.92 -2.73
C LYS A 61 5.93 -16.15 -2.01
N THR A 62 5.77 -15.52 -0.86
CA THR A 62 4.62 -15.58 0.01
C THR A 62 4.10 -14.18 0.37
N ARG A 63 2.81 -14.06 0.61
CA ARG A 63 2.13 -12.90 1.23
C ARG A 63 1.22 -13.35 2.35
N GLU A 64 0.88 -12.45 3.25
CA GLU A 64 -0.10 -12.70 4.31
C GLU A 64 -1.48 -12.20 3.89
N ILE A 65 -2.51 -12.97 4.20
CA ILE A 65 -3.90 -12.58 3.99
C ILE A 65 -4.69 -12.81 5.28
N THR A 66 -5.71 -11.99 5.51
CA THR A 66 -6.63 -12.15 6.64
C THR A 66 -7.93 -12.75 6.15
N CYS A 67 -8.37 -13.84 6.79
CA CYS A 67 -9.64 -14.45 6.47
C CYS A 67 -10.80 -13.52 6.87
N PRO A 68 -11.74 -13.19 5.97
CA PRO A 68 -12.88 -12.32 6.31
C PRO A 68 -13.90 -13.00 7.24
N TYR A 69 -13.86 -14.33 7.38
CA TYR A 69 -14.81 -15.09 8.18
C TYR A 69 -14.32 -15.29 9.62
N CYS A 70 -13.06 -15.71 9.81
CA CYS A 70 -12.50 -16.00 11.13
C CYS A 70 -11.45 -14.99 11.61
N GLN A 71 -11.14 -13.98 10.80
CA GLN A 71 -10.17 -12.90 11.09
C GLN A 71 -8.72 -13.34 11.37
N ASN A 72 -8.42 -14.63 11.26
CA ASN A 72 -7.05 -15.12 11.37
C ASN A 72 -6.25 -14.82 10.10
N SER A 73 -4.99 -14.46 10.29
CA SER A 73 -4.04 -14.25 9.21
C SER A 73 -3.34 -15.56 8.84
N GLN A 74 -3.02 -15.72 7.56
CA GLN A 74 -2.30 -16.88 7.06
C GLN A 74 -1.36 -16.50 5.93
N LYS A 75 -0.21 -17.19 5.88
CA LYS A 75 0.81 -16.97 4.87
C LYS A 75 0.57 -17.89 3.69
N ILE A 76 0.33 -17.29 2.53
CA ILE A 76 0.03 -17.97 1.27
C ILE A 76 1.09 -17.67 0.23
N TYR A 77 1.15 -18.46 -0.84
CA TYR A 77 1.97 -18.11 -2.00
C TYR A 77 1.47 -16.82 -2.65
N ALA A 78 2.39 -15.96 -3.07
CA ALA A 78 2.06 -14.67 -3.66
C ALA A 78 1.21 -14.81 -4.94
N GLN A 79 1.40 -15.90 -5.69
CA GLN A 79 0.70 -16.20 -6.95
C GLN A 79 -0.49 -17.15 -6.77
N ALA A 80 -0.88 -17.49 -5.53
CA ALA A 80 -2.04 -18.34 -5.32
C ALA A 80 -3.30 -17.66 -5.89
N LEU A 81 -4.14 -18.44 -6.58
CA LEU A 81 -5.43 -17.99 -7.13
C LEU A 81 -6.56 -18.16 -6.10
N SER A 82 -6.49 -19.25 -5.35
CA SER A 82 -7.40 -19.56 -4.26
C SER A 82 -6.66 -20.31 -3.16
N VAL A 83 -7.15 -20.18 -1.93
CA VAL A 83 -6.63 -20.85 -0.75
C VAL A 83 -7.77 -21.20 0.19
N GLY A 84 -7.74 -22.41 0.75
CA GLY A 84 -8.59 -22.76 1.90
C GLY A 84 -8.04 -22.14 3.18
N CYS A 85 -8.88 -21.48 3.98
CA CYS A 85 -8.47 -20.97 5.28
C CYS A 85 -8.01 -22.12 6.19
N ALA A 86 -6.80 -22.03 6.74
CA ALA A 86 -6.24 -23.05 7.62
C ALA A 86 -7.00 -23.19 8.96
N PHE A 87 -7.78 -22.17 9.33
CA PHE A 87 -8.49 -22.11 10.61
C PHE A 87 -9.97 -22.48 10.49
N CYS A 88 -10.69 -21.93 9.52
CA CYS A 88 -12.13 -22.16 9.36
C CYS A 88 -12.50 -23.02 8.15
N GLY A 89 -11.53 -23.42 7.31
CA GLY A 89 -11.77 -24.22 6.11
C GLY A 89 -12.46 -23.48 4.95
N ALA A 90 -12.81 -22.20 5.12
CA ALA A 90 -13.49 -21.43 4.08
C ALA A 90 -12.63 -21.30 2.80
N TYR A 91 -13.26 -21.42 1.64
CA TYR A 91 -12.59 -21.24 0.35
C TYR A 91 -12.46 -19.75 0.02
N LEU A 92 -11.23 -19.26 -0.11
CA LEU A 92 -10.93 -17.85 -0.34
C LEU A 92 -10.34 -17.65 -1.74
N TYR A 93 -10.96 -16.76 -2.52
CA TYR A 93 -10.37 -16.26 -3.76
C TYR A 93 -9.34 -15.18 -3.40
N VAL A 94 -8.10 -15.39 -3.83
CA VAL A 94 -6.97 -14.51 -3.52
C VAL A 94 -6.29 -13.99 -4.79
N GLU A 95 -6.79 -14.37 -5.96
CA GLU A 95 -6.22 -13.94 -7.24
C GLU A 95 -6.14 -12.40 -7.38
N ASN A 96 -5.09 -11.95 -8.05
CA ASN A 96 -4.97 -10.56 -8.46
C ASN A 96 -5.70 -10.37 -9.79
N LEU A 97 -6.59 -9.38 -9.86
CA LEU A 97 -7.49 -9.16 -11.00
C LEU A 97 -7.12 -7.90 -11.75
N CYS A 98 -6.75 -8.05 -13.02
CA CYS A 98 -6.66 -6.93 -13.96
C CYS A 98 -7.94 -6.88 -14.80
N LEU A 99 -8.74 -5.83 -14.63
CA LEU A 99 -10.05 -5.71 -15.26
C LEU A 99 -10.01 -4.66 -16.37
N LYS A 100 -10.40 -5.07 -17.58
CA LYS A 100 -10.44 -4.23 -18.78
C LYS A 100 -11.86 -4.19 -19.35
N GLY A 101 -12.25 -3.02 -19.85
CA GLY A 101 -13.53 -2.82 -20.51
C GLY A 101 -14.73 -2.85 -19.56
N LYS A 102 -15.91 -3.23 -20.08
CA LYS A 102 -17.17 -3.21 -19.34
C LYS A 102 -17.35 -4.51 -18.55
N ILE A 103 -17.31 -4.41 -17.22
CA ILE A 103 -17.43 -5.58 -16.33
C ILE A 103 -18.85 -5.64 -15.76
N LYS A 104 -19.53 -6.78 -15.89
CA LYS A 104 -20.87 -7.03 -15.31
C LYS A 104 -20.87 -8.06 -14.18
N ARG A 105 -19.77 -8.80 -14.00
CA ARG A 105 -19.66 -9.83 -12.97
C ARG A 105 -19.45 -9.23 -11.58
N LYS A 106 -19.89 -9.92 -10.53
CA LYS A 106 -19.50 -9.58 -9.16
C LYS A 106 -18.00 -9.81 -8.99
N ILE A 107 -17.31 -8.84 -8.40
CA ILE A 107 -15.86 -8.91 -8.16
C ILE A 107 -15.64 -8.94 -6.65
N SER A 108 -15.15 -10.06 -6.14
CA SER A 108 -14.83 -10.23 -4.72
C SER A 108 -13.60 -11.12 -4.62
N THR A 109 -12.46 -10.52 -4.34
CA THR A 109 -11.18 -11.22 -4.12
C THR A 109 -10.48 -10.64 -2.89
N LEU A 110 -9.60 -11.43 -2.28
CA LEU A 110 -8.66 -10.97 -1.25
C LEU A 110 -7.30 -10.58 -1.86
N GLY A 111 -7.20 -10.58 -3.19
CA GLY A 111 -6.03 -10.12 -3.93
C GLY A 111 -6.11 -8.65 -4.33
N ASP A 112 -5.13 -8.23 -5.13
CA ASP A 112 -5.02 -6.87 -5.65
C ASP A 112 -5.91 -6.73 -6.90
N ILE A 113 -6.60 -5.59 -7.04
CA ILE A 113 -7.51 -5.32 -8.15
C ILE A 113 -7.03 -4.08 -8.88
N ASP A 114 -6.63 -4.24 -10.14
CA ASP A 114 -6.27 -3.14 -11.03
C ASP A 114 -7.35 -2.98 -12.10
N PHE A 115 -8.10 -1.88 -12.01
CA PHE A 115 -8.99 -1.44 -13.08
C PHE A 115 -8.19 -0.62 -14.08
N GLU A 116 -8.14 -1.05 -15.34
CA GLU A 116 -7.41 -0.34 -16.38
C GLU A 116 -8.17 0.87 -16.95
N ALA A 117 -7.44 1.73 -17.66
CA ALA A 117 -7.96 2.88 -18.39
C ALA A 117 -9.16 2.47 -19.27
N GLY A 118 -10.28 3.17 -19.13
CA GLY A 118 -11.50 2.89 -19.90
C GLY A 118 -12.31 1.70 -19.39
N SER A 119 -12.00 1.16 -18.21
CA SER A 119 -12.88 0.22 -17.53
C SER A 119 -14.15 0.93 -17.03
N GLU A 120 -15.28 0.26 -17.21
CA GLU A 120 -16.58 0.68 -16.71
C GLU A 120 -17.17 -0.43 -15.85
N TYR A 121 -17.46 -0.13 -14.59
CA TYR A 121 -18.13 -1.05 -13.69
C TYR A 121 -19.32 -0.37 -13.03
N ALA A 122 -20.50 -0.95 -13.20
CA ALA A 122 -21.70 -0.59 -12.48
C ALA A 122 -22.28 -1.87 -11.91
N GLY A 123 -22.34 -1.99 -10.58
CA GLY A 123 -22.71 -3.25 -9.97
C GLY A 123 -22.56 -3.31 -8.45
N ALA A 124 -22.46 -4.54 -7.96
CA ALA A 124 -22.36 -4.86 -6.54
C ALA A 124 -21.05 -4.35 -5.92
N THR A 125 -20.93 -4.47 -4.60
CA THR A 125 -19.73 -4.09 -3.85
C THR A 125 -18.51 -4.86 -4.35
N VAL A 126 -17.44 -4.11 -4.67
CA VAL A 126 -16.13 -4.66 -5.01
C VAL A 126 -15.32 -4.82 -3.74
N GLN A 127 -14.91 -6.05 -3.45
CA GLN A 127 -14.04 -6.36 -2.33
C GLN A 127 -12.65 -6.80 -2.84
N GLY A 128 -11.60 -6.21 -2.26
CA GLY A 128 -10.20 -6.40 -2.65
C GLY A 128 -9.24 -6.14 -1.50
N ARG A 129 -7.94 -6.39 -1.70
CA ARG A 129 -6.88 -5.99 -0.78
C ARG A 129 -6.37 -4.58 -1.07
N LYS A 130 -5.77 -4.42 -2.24
CA LYS A 130 -5.35 -3.15 -2.82
C LYS A 130 -6.11 -2.91 -4.11
N ILE A 131 -6.85 -1.79 -4.19
CA ILE A 131 -7.70 -1.50 -5.34
C ILE A 131 -7.19 -0.24 -6.03
N ARG A 132 -6.79 -0.37 -7.30
CA ARG A 132 -6.39 0.75 -8.14
C ARG A 132 -7.42 1.00 -9.21
N ILE A 133 -7.90 2.23 -9.31
CA ILE A 133 -9.03 2.59 -10.17
C ILE A 133 -8.58 3.55 -11.27
N ARG A 134 -8.61 3.10 -12.54
CA ARG A 134 -8.38 3.94 -13.73
C ARG A 134 -9.61 3.96 -14.66
N GLY A 135 -10.78 4.28 -14.15
CA GLY A 135 -11.99 4.22 -14.98
C GLY A 135 -13.22 4.84 -14.34
N ILE A 136 -14.38 4.55 -14.92
CA ILE A 136 -15.68 5.02 -14.44
C ILE A 136 -16.34 3.91 -13.63
N MET A 137 -16.51 4.14 -12.33
CA MET A 137 -17.01 3.14 -11.39
C MET A 137 -18.26 3.67 -10.68
N GLN A 138 -19.32 2.87 -10.67
CA GLN A 138 -20.58 3.12 -9.96
C GLN A 138 -20.87 1.94 -9.03
N CYS A 139 -20.14 1.86 -7.92
CA CYS A 139 -20.26 0.76 -6.95
C CYS A 139 -19.63 1.14 -5.61
N SER A 140 -19.90 0.32 -4.58
CA SER A 140 -19.23 0.45 -3.29
C SER A 140 -17.92 -0.34 -3.26
N PHE A 141 -16.87 0.25 -2.71
CA PHE A 141 -15.54 -0.35 -2.57
C PHE A 141 -15.25 -0.70 -1.12
N LYS A 142 -14.80 -1.93 -0.89
CA LYS A 142 -14.29 -2.38 0.41
C LYS A 142 -12.90 -2.97 0.22
N ALA A 143 -11.87 -2.22 0.59
CA ALA A 143 -10.50 -2.69 0.56
C ALA A 143 -9.98 -2.98 1.97
N THR A 144 -9.14 -4.00 2.10
CA THR A 144 -8.52 -4.33 3.40
C THR A 144 -7.27 -3.51 3.69
N GLU A 145 -6.60 -2.96 2.68
CA GLU A 145 -5.38 -2.16 2.86
C GLU A 145 -5.50 -0.77 2.23
N GLU A 146 -5.65 -0.69 0.91
CA GLU A 146 -5.49 0.58 0.19
C GLU A 146 -6.45 0.70 -1.00
N VAL A 147 -7.01 1.90 -1.19
CA VAL A 147 -7.73 2.30 -2.40
C VAL A 147 -7.03 3.51 -3.03
N GLU A 148 -6.64 3.35 -4.29
CA GLU A 148 -5.97 4.37 -5.08
C GLU A 148 -6.85 4.79 -6.26
N PHE A 149 -7.29 6.05 -6.26
CA PHE A 149 -7.91 6.67 -7.42
C PHE A 149 -6.82 7.24 -8.32
N CYS A 150 -6.71 6.75 -9.55
CA CYS A 150 -5.75 7.26 -10.51
C CYS A 150 -6.34 8.42 -11.35
N SER A 151 -5.49 9.06 -12.14
CA SER A 151 -5.87 10.13 -13.07
C SER A 151 -7.06 9.74 -13.94
N GLN A 152 -7.99 10.68 -14.15
CA GLN A 152 -9.20 10.51 -14.97
C GLN A 152 -10.18 9.44 -14.47
N SER A 153 -10.03 8.91 -13.24
CA SER A 153 -11.04 8.04 -12.65
C SER A 153 -12.24 8.85 -12.18
N VAL A 154 -13.45 8.36 -12.46
CA VAL A 154 -14.71 8.89 -11.92
C VAL A 154 -15.35 7.81 -11.08
N VAL A 155 -15.43 8.03 -9.77
CA VAL A 155 -15.98 7.03 -8.85
C VAL A 155 -17.21 7.56 -8.14
N LYS A 156 -18.28 6.76 -8.17
CA LYS A 156 -19.53 6.96 -7.45
C LYS A 156 -19.83 5.76 -6.57
N GLY A 157 -20.17 5.99 -5.30
CA GLY A 157 -20.52 4.92 -4.37
C GLY A 157 -20.09 5.21 -2.93
N ILE A 158 -19.73 4.18 -2.19
CA ILE A 158 -19.17 4.25 -0.82
C ILE A 158 -17.77 3.64 -0.86
N VAL A 159 -16.82 4.21 -0.13
CA VAL A 159 -15.43 3.73 -0.11
C VAL A 159 -15.00 3.46 1.32
N VAL A 160 -14.64 2.22 1.60
CA VAL A 160 -14.14 1.79 2.91
C VAL A 160 -12.78 1.14 2.73
N ALA A 161 -11.73 1.75 3.26
CA ALA A 161 -10.37 1.21 3.24
C ALA A 161 -9.50 1.90 4.28
N PRO A 162 -8.52 1.22 4.91
CA PRO A 162 -7.63 1.88 5.86
C PRO A 162 -6.86 3.05 5.27
N ARG A 163 -6.36 2.92 4.03
CA ARG A 163 -5.61 3.96 3.35
C ARG A 163 -6.31 4.33 2.04
N VAL A 164 -6.65 5.60 1.87
CA VAL A 164 -7.31 6.10 0.66
C VAL A 164 -6.48 7.22 0.06
N ILE A 165 -6.17 7.08 -1.23
CA ILE A 165 -5.33 8.03 -1.97
C ILE A 165 -6.07 8.49 -3.21
N VAL A 166 -6.37 9.78 -3.28
CA VAL A 166 -6.94 10.42 -4.46
C VAL A 166 -5.83 11.13 -5.21
N ASN A 167 -5.41 10.60 -6.38
CA ASN A 167 -4.35 11.23 -7.16
C ASN A 167 -4.80 12.50 -7.88
N ARG A 168 -3.82 13.24 -8.41
CA ARG A 168 -4.06 14.42 -9.25
C ARG A 168 -4.89 14.03 -10.48
N PHE A 169 -5.77 14.94 -10.90
CA PHE A 169 -6.70 14.73 -12.01
C PHE A 169 -7.73 13.59 -11.82
N ALA A 170 -7.85 13.03 -10.62
CA ALA A 170 -8.97 12.16 -10.27
C ALA A 170 -10.16 13.00 -9.80
N SER A 171 -11.38 12.58 -10.17
CA SER A 171 -12.62 13.19 -9.71
C SER A 171 -13.48 12.13 -9.03
N ALA A 172 -13.50 12.14 -7.71
CA ALA A 172 -14.26 11.18 -6.92
C ALA A 172 -15.54 11.87 -6.40
N LYS A 173 -16.72 11.31 -6.74
CA LYS A 173 -18.04 11.76 -6.29
C LYS A 173 -18.69 10.66 -5.45
N VAL A 174 -18.26 10.56 -4.19
CA VAL A 174 -18.56 9.41 -3.32
C VAL A 174 -19.57 9.85 -2.27
N LYS A 175 -20.52 9.00 -1.86
CA LYS A 175 -21.43 9.34 -0.75
C LYS A 175 -20.66 9.43 0.56
N GLU A 176 -19.87 8.40 0.84
CA GLU A 176 -19.15 8.27 2.10
C GLU A 176 -17.76 7.66 1.90
N VAL A 177 -16.77 8.22 2.59
CA VAL A 177 -15.39 7.72 2.63
C VAL A 177 -15.00 7.42 4.08
N ILE A 178 -14.70 6.15 4.36
CA ILE A 178 -14.24 5.69 5.68
C ILE A 178 -12.81 5.19 5.55
N ALA A 179 -11.88 5.90 6.20
CA ALA A 179 -10.46 5.58 6.21
C ALA A 179 -9.80 5.85 7.55
N TYR A 180 -8.62 5.26 7.75
CA TYR A 180 -7.69 5.68 8.80
C TYR A 180 -6.83 6.84 8.29
N GLU A 181 -6.25 6.65 7.10
CA GLU A 181 -5.43 7.64 6.40
C GLU A 181 -6.11 8.04 5.10
N LEU A 182 -6.34 9.34 4.90
CA LEU A 182 -6.88 9.87 3.65
C LEU A 182 -5.93 10.92 3.08
N THR A 183 -5.42 10.71 1.87
CA THR A 183 -4.57 11.66 1.15
C THR A 183 -5.26 12.11 -0.13
N VAL A 184 -5.50 13.41 -0.27
CA VAL A 184 -6.20 13.98 -1.44
C VAL A 184 -5.28 14.92 -2.20
N LYS A 185 -5.02 14.59 -3.46
CA LYS A 185 -4.25 15.39 -4.44
C LYS A 185 -5.09 15.88 -5.62
N GLY A 186 -6.32 15.38 -5.75
CA GLY A 186 -7.25 15.70 -6.83
C GLY A 186 -8.55 16.31 -6.29
N GLN A 187 -9.67 16.05 -6.96
CA GLN A 187 -10.98 16.51 -6.53
C GLN A 187 -11.76 15.37 -5.86
N LEU A 188 -12.21 15.62 -4.62
CA LEU A 188 -13.05 14.71 -3.84
C LEU A 188 -14.32 15.44 -3.40
N GLU A 189 -15.46 15.03 -3.92
CA GLU A 189 -16.78 15.52 -3.55
C GLU A 189 -17.51 14.39 -2.81
N CYS A 190 -17.91 14.61 -1.56
CA CYS A 190 -18.57 13.58 -0.77
C CYS A 190 -19.46 14.10 0.34
N GLU A 191 -20.49 13.34 0.73
CA GLU A 191 -21.39 13.79 1.80
C GLU A 191 -20.72 13.66 3.16
N THR A 192 -20.08 12.52 3.42
CA THR A 192 -19.43 12.23 4.71
C THR A 192 -18.00 11.71 4.52
N ILE A 193 -17.04 12.30 5.25
CA ILE A 193 -15.67 11.80 5.37
C ILE A 193 -15.40 11.41 6.82
N ILE A 194 -14.89 10.19 7.02
CA ILE A 194 -14.41 9.70 8.31
C ILE A 194 -12.95 9.28 8.12
N ALA A 195 -12.02 10.09 8.61
CA ALA A 195 -10.58 9.85 8.59
C ALA A 195 -10.05 9.75 10.03
N ARG A 196 -9.94 8.53 10.56
CA ARG A 196 -9.70 8.30 11.99
C ARG A 196 -8.34 8.77 12.50
N ASP A 197 -7.29 8.72 11.67
CA ASP A 197 -5.95 9.11 12.09
C ASP A 197 -5.59 10.47 11.49
N PHE A 198 -5.35 10.52 10.18
CA PHE A 198 -5.05 11.78 9.51
C PHE A 198 -5.69 11.93 8.13
N LEU A 199 -6.02 13.19 7.84
CA LEU A 199 -6.45 13.69 6.54
C LEU A 199 -5.37 14.65 6.01
N LYS A 200 -4.71 14.27 4.92
CA LYS A 200 -3.74 15.11 4.21
C LYS A 200 -4.33 15.64 2.90
N ILE A 201 -4.39 16.94 2.74
CA ILE A 201 -4.73 17.60 1.48
C ILE A 201 -3.42 18.12 0.88
N GLU A 202 -3.00 17.54 -0.24
CA GLU A 202 -1.81 18.03 -0.96
C GLU A 202 -2.13 19.26 -1.80
N SER A 203 -1.06 19.88 -2.31
CA SER A 203 -1.14 21.03 -3.20
C SER A 203 -2.11 20.77 -4.37
N PHE A 204 -3.05 21.70 -4.60
CA PHE A 204 -4.15 21.60 -5.57
C PHE A 204 -5.24 20.54 -5.28
N GLY A 205 -5.19 19.89 -4.12
CA GLY A 205 -6.27 19.05 -3.65
C GLY A 205 -7.51 19.87 -3.32
N MET A 206 -8.67 19.44 -3.83
CA MET A 206 -9.96 20.05 -3.55
C MET A 206 -10.89 19.04 -2.90
N ILE A 207 -11.35 19.35 -1.69
CA ILE A 207 -12.33 18.53 -0.97
C ILE A 207 -13.59 19.38 -0.78
N THR A 208 -14.73 18.82 -1.17
CA THR A 208 -16.05 19.37 -0.88
C THR A 208 -16.82 18.32 -0.09
N THR A 209 -17.18 18.62 1.15
CA THR A 209 -17.94 17.69 1.99
C THR A 209 -18.97 18.34 2.90
N LYS A 210 -20.04 17.63 3.23
CA LYS A 210 -21.07 18.12 4.17
C LYS A 210 -20.75 17.75 5.61
N LYS A 211 -20.06 16.65 5.84
CA LYS A 211 -19.73 16.16 7.19
C LYS A 211 -18.33 15.58 7.16
N MET A 212 -17.49 16.03 8.08
CA MET A 212 -16.13 15.54 8.19
C MET A 212 -15.77 15.23 9.63
N LEU A 213 -15.22 14.04 9.83
CA LEU A 213 -14.65 13.59 11.09
C LEU A 213 -13.18 13.26 10.87
N THR A 214 -12.28 14.00 11.49
CA THR A 214 -10.86 13.67 11.46
C THR A 214 -10.15 14.09 12.75
N ASN A 215 -9.19 13.28 13.18
CA ASN A 215 -8.35 13.60 14.34
C ASN A 215 -7.27 14.62 13.98
N ARG A 216 -6.70 14.53 12.77
CA ARG A 216 -5.62 15.41 12.33
C ARG A 216 -5.80 15.81 10.87
N LEU A 217 -5.96 17.11 10.60
CA LEU A 217 -5.99 17.67 9.26
C LEU A 217 -4.67 18.36 8.93
N VAL A 218 -4.05 18.00 7.81
CA VAL A 218 -2.86 18.65 7.27
C VAL A 218 -3.17 19.12 5.86
N ALA A 219 -3.22 20.43 5.65
CA ALA A 219 -3.47 21.04 4.35
C ALA A 219 -2.20 21.72 3.84
N GLU A 220 -1.75 21.36 2.64
CA GLU A 220 -0.64 22.02 1.95
C GLU A 220 -1.10 23.33 1.29
N LEU A 221 -0.14 24.17 0.90
CA LEU A 221 -0.38 25.41 0.16
C LEU A 221 -1.19 25.14 -1.11
N PHE A 222 -2.11 26.05 -1.44
CA PHE A 222 -3.02 25.95 -2.61
C PHE A 222 -4.03 24.79 -2.56
N SER A 223 -4.24 24.17 -1.40
CA SER A 223 -5.38 23.28 -1.19
C SER A 223 -6.66 24.07 -0.95
N ARG A 224 -7.80 23.48 -1.33
CA ARG A 224 -9.14 24.03 -1.08
C ARG A 224 -9.98 23.00 -0.34
N LEU A 225 -10.46 23.36 0.85
CA LEU A 225 -11.36 22.55 1.64
C LEU A 225 -12.64 23.35 1.85
N GLU A 226 -13.77 22.78 1.41
CA GLU A 226 -15.11 23.28 1.68
C GLU A 226 -15.83 22.19 2.46
N ALA A 227 -16.00 22.41 3.75
CA ALA A 227 -16.58 21.42 4.65
C ALA A 227 -17.48 22.09 5.69
N ASP A 228 -18.67 21.54 5.90
CA ASP A 228 -19.46 21.83 7.08
C ASP A 228 -18.92 20.97 8.25
N PHE A 229 -18.42 21.64 9.28
CA PHE A 229 -17.83 20.99 10.45
C PHE A 229 -18.91 20.71 11.49
N GLU A 230 -19.32 19.45 11.63
CA GLU A 230 -20.01 19.00 12.84
C GLU A 230 -18.94 18.46 13.81
N THR A 231 -18.52 19.29 14.77
CA THR A 231 -17.63 18.88 15.85
C THR A 231 -18.32 17.90 16.80
N TYR A 232 -17.54 16.97 17.38
CA TYR A 232 -17.93 15.83 18.24
C TYR A 232 -19.00 16.09 19.33
N SER A 233 -19.28 17.34 19.70
CA SER A 233 -20.25 17.69 20.75
C SER A 233 -21.71 17.34 20.42
N LEU A 234 -22.06 17.10 19.15
CA LEU A 234 -23.44 16.75 18.75
C LEU A 234 -23.66 15.26 18.50
N LEU A 235 -22.64 14.51 18.08
CA LEU A 235 -22.76 13.06 17.88
C LEU A 235 -22.91 12.30 19.21
N ALA A 236 -22.40 12.84 20.32
CA ALA A 236 -22.61 12.27 21.65
C ALA A 236 -24.08 12.30 22.13
N ARG A 237 -24.94 13.16 21.55
CA ARG A 237 -26.36 13.24 21.92
C ARG A 237 -27.27 12.34 21.06
N ASP A 238 -26.91 12.11 19.81
CA ASP A 238 -27.75 11.29 18.91
C ASP A 238 -27.40 9.80 18.94
N ILE A 239 -26.17 9.42 19.34
CA ILE A 239 -25.82 8.01 19.58
C ILE A 239 -26.61 7.45 20.79
N GLN A 240 -27.03 8.29 21.74
CA GLN A 240 -27.88 7.84 22.86
C GLN A 240 -29.35 7.59 22.47
N LYS A 241 -29.83 8.08 21.31
CA LYS A 241 -31.23 7.87 20.90
C LYS A 241 -31.44 6.73 19.92
N ASN A 242 -30.44 6.38 19.12
CA ASN A 242 -30.53 5.27 18.18
C ASN A 242 -29.53 4.19 18.58
N GLY A 243 -29.98 3.30 19.47
CA GLY A 243 -29.23 2.11 19.88
C GLY A 243 -28.79 1.29 18.68
N ILE A 244 -27.49 1.34 18.39
CA ILE A 244 -26.77 0.29 17.69
C ILE A 244 -25.62 -0.07 18.62
N GLU A 245 -25.81 -1.16 19.35
CA GLU A 245 -24.77 -1.83 20.12
C GLU A 245 -23.63 -2.22 19.17
N LEU A 246 -22.59 -1.39 19.10
CA LEU A 246 -21.27 -1.83 18.69
C LEU A 246 -20.51 -2.11 19.98
N GLY A 247 -20.37 -3.39 20.29
CA GLY A 247 -19.73 -3.90 21.50
C GLY A 247 -18.41 -3.20 21.78
N GLU A 248 -18.44 -2.30 22.76
CA GLU A 248 -17.34 -2.13 23.69
C GLU A 248 -17.23 -3.41 24.52
N GLU A 249 -16.02 -3.91 24.68
CA GLU A 249 -15.48 -4.77 25.75
C GLU A 249 -14.40 -5.68 25.10
N ARG A 250 -13.12 -5.70 25.46
CA ARG A 250 -12.32 -5.11 26.54
C ARG A 250 -10.86 -5.12 26.07
N LEU A 251 -10.22 -3.95 26.05
CA LEU A 251 -8.76 -3.87 26.21
C LEU A 251 -8.51 -3.76 27.72
N PHE A 252 -8.13 -4.86 28.35
CA PHE A 252 -7.40 -4.80 29.62
C PHE A 252 -5.95 -5.19 29.35
N LEU A 253 -5.08 -4.20 29.55
CA LEU A 253 -3.66 -4.38 29.82
C LEU A 253 -3.51 -5.12 31.16
N THR A 254 -2.92 -6.32 31.14
CA THR A 254 -1.91 -6.81 32.10
C THR A 254 -1.25 -8.05 31.53
#